data_AF-A0A8G2IU29-F1
#
_entry.id   AF-A0A8G2IU29-F1
#
_cell.length_a   1.000
_cell.length_b   1.000
_cell.length_c   1.000
_cell.angle_alpha   90.00
_cell.angle_beta   90.00
_cell.angle_gamma   90.00
#
_symmetry.space_group_name_H-M   'P 1'
#
loop_
_entity.id
_entity.type
_entity.pdbx_description
1 polymer ?
#
loop_
_entity_poly.entity_id
_entity_poly.type
_entity_poly.pdbx_seq_one_letter_code
_entity_poly.pdbx_strand_id
1 'polypeptide(L)' 'MTQRTRTRKAISIILGLALVGAGLFGFGYMEFHVVEPVSIKFWLIPITIFAAGAAILWDDFKSS' A
#
# COMPACT_ATOMS: atom_id res chain seq x y z
N MET A 1 22.09 -18.02 8.93
CA MET A 1 21.17 -17.81 7.77
C MET A 1 19.78 -17.29 8.16
N THR A 2 19.31 -17.48 9.40
CA THR A 2 17.97 -17.11 9.92
C THR A 2 17.72 -15.61 10.19
N GLN A 3 18.76 -14.80 10.40
CA GLN A 3 18.62 -13.34 10.62
C GLN A 3 18.22 -12.60 9.34
N ARG A 4 18.88 -12.91 8.21
CA ARG A 4 18.62 -12.29 6.90
C ARG A 4 17.18 -12.49 6.42
N THR A 5 16.56 -13.63 6.74
CA THR A 5 15.16 -13.90 6.39
C THR A 5 14.18 -13.14 7.29
N ARG A 6 14.46 -13.01 8.60
CA ARG A 6 13.68 -12.16 9.52
C ARG A 6 13.73 -10.68 9.15
N THR A 7 14.92 -10.16 8.84
CA THR A 7 15.06 -8.74 8.44
C THR A 7 14.30 -8.46 7.14
N ARG A 8 14.37 -9.36 6.15
CA ARG A 8 13.61 -9.20 4.90
C ARG A 8 12.11 -9.18 5.14
N LYS A 9 11.60 -10.07 6.00
CA LYS A 9 10.17 -10.13 6.36
C LYS A 9 9.69 -8.88 7.12
N ALA A 10 10.53 -8.34 8.01
CA ALA A 10 10.20 -7.10 8.70
C ALA A 10 10.12 -5.90 7.74
N ILE A 11 11.05 -5.82 6.79
CA ILE A 11 11.08 -4.75 5.77
C ILE A 11 9.84 -4.82 4.87
N SER A 12 9.47 -6.02 4.40
CA SER A 12 8.30 -6.19 3.53
C SER A 12 7.00 -5.88 4.24
N ILE A 13 6.84 -6.25 5.51
CA ILE A 13 5.68 -5.88 6.33
C ILE A 13 5.59 -4.35 6.49
N ILE A 14 6.70 -3.69 6.86
CA ILE A 14 6.72 -2.22 7.02
C ILE A 14 6.37 -1.54 5.69
N LEU A 15 6.95 -2.01 4.58
CA LEU A 15 6.67 -1.48 3.25
C LEU A 15 5.20 -1.68 2.86
N GLY A 16 4.65 -2.88 3.06
CA GLY A 16 3.27 -3.19 2.76
C GLY A 16 2.29 -2.32 3.56
N LEU A 17 2.53 -2.16 4.86
CA LEU A 17 1.72 -1.27 5.72
C LEU A 17 1.82 0.19 5.28
N ALA A 18 3.01 0.68 4.95
CA ALA A 18 3.20 2.05 4.48
C ALA A 18 2.45 2.31 3.17
N LEU A 19 2.49 1.36 2.22
CA LEU A 19 1.78 1.46 0.94
C LEU A 19 0.26 1.38 1.12
N VAL A 20 -0.24 0.46 1.95
CA VAL A 20 -1.67 0.40 2.28
C VAL A 20 -2.14 1.71 2.91
N GLY A 21 -1.39 2.23 3.89
CA GLY A 21 -1.69 3.50 4.54
C GLY A 21 -1.67 4.68 3.57
N ALA A 22 -0.65 4.77 2.71
CA ALA A 22 -0.53 5.82 1.71
C ALA A 22 -1.66 5.76 0.66
N GLY A 23 -2.04 4.56 0.22
CA GLY A 23 -3.14 4.36 -0.71
C GLY A 23 -4.49 4.77 -0.11
N LEU A 24 -4.78 4.35 1.13
CA LEU A 24 -5.99 4.77 1.86
C LEU A 24 -6.03 6.28 2.10
N PHE A 25 -4.92 6.86 2.53
CA PHE A 25 -4.82 8.30 2.78
C PHE A 25 -4.99 9.10 1.49
N GLY A 26 -4.33 8.70 0.40
CA GLY A 26 -4.47 9.33 -0.90
C GLY A 26 -5.89 9.23 -1.45
N PHE A 27 -6.53 8.07 -1.30
CA PHE A 27 -7.93 7.88 -1.69
C PHE A 27 -8.87 8.76 -0.86
N GLY A 28 -8.75 8.76 0.46
CA GLY A 28 -9.57 9.59 1.34
C GLY A 28 -9.35 11.09 1.11
N TYR A 29 -8.11 11.51 0.83
CA TYR A 29 -7.83 12.89 0.48
C TYR A 29 -8.55 13.30 -0.81
N MET A 30 -8.51 12.45 -1.84
CA MET A 30 -9.21 12.71 -3.11
C MET A 30 -10.74 12.74 -2.93
N GLU A 31 -11.30 11.85 -2.12
CA GLU A 31 -12.75 11.78 -1.84
C GLU A 31 -13.26 13.00 -1.05
N PHE A 32 -12.51 13.45 -0.02
CA PHE A 32 -13.02 14.44 0.93
C PHE A 32 -12.51 15.87 0.70
N HIS A 33 -11.40 16.07 -0.01
CA HIS A 33 -10.75 17.38 -0.13
C HIS A 33 -10.67 17.90 -1.56
N VAL A 34 -10.90 17.08 -2.59
CA VAL A 34 -10.85 17.56 -3.97
C VAL A 34 -12.24 17.88 -4.47
N VAL A 35 -12.47 19.19 -4.66
CA VAL A 35 -13.77 19.76 -5.06
C VAL A 35 -13.96 19.72 -6.58
N GLU A 36 -12.87 19.75 -7.34
CA GLU A 36 -12.90 19.65 -8.80
C GLU A 36 -12.95 18.20 -9.28
N PRO A 37 -13.61 17.90 -10.41
CA PRO A 37 -13.63 16.56 -10.96
C PRO A 37 -12.22 16.11 -11.34
N VAL A 38 -11.62 15.30 -10.46
CA VAL A 38 -10.33 14.65 -10.69
C VAL A 38 -10.49 13.62 -11.79
N SER A 39 -9.66 13.70 -12.84
CA SER A 39 -9.66 12.69 -13.90
C SER A 39 -9.48 11.30 -13.30
N ILE A 40 -10.28 10.32 -13.74
CA ILE A 40 -10.23 8.93 -13.28
C ILE A 40 -8.81 8.34 -13.31
N LYS A 41 -7.93 8.84 -14.19
CA LYS A 41 -6.52 8.45 -14.27
C LYS A 41 -5.75 8.73 -12.98
N PHE A 42 -6.07 9.80 -12.26
CA PHE A 42 -5.44 10.14 -10.99
C PHE A 42 -5.98 9.29 -9.83
N TRP A 43 -7.24 8.85 -9.89
CA TRP A 43 -7.81 7.90 -8.94
C TRP A 43 -7.15 6.53 -8.97
N LEU A 44 -6.59 6.13 -10.12
CA LEU A 44 -5.85 4.88 -10.24
C LEU A 44 -4.58 4.88 -9.38
N ILE A 45 -4.01 6.05 -9.07
CA ILE A 45 -2.75 6.15 -8.30
C ILE A 45 -2.93 5.63 -6.87
N PRO A 46 -3.82 6.18 -6.02
CA PRO A 46 -4.00 5.65 -4.67
C PRO A 46 -4.52 4.20 -4.65
N ILE A 47 -5.34 3.80 -5.63
CA ILE A 47 -5.86 2.43 -5.75
C ILE A 47 -4.73 1.44 -6.04
N THR A 48 -3.85 1.75 -6.99
CA THR A 48 -2.72 0.87 -7.33
C THR A 48 -1.69 0.78 -6.20
N ILE A 49 -1.43 1.90 -5.51
CA ILE A 49 -0.56 1.92 -4.32
C ILE A 49 -1.14 1.05 -3.21
N PHE A 50 -2.44 1.16 -2.94
CA PHE A 50 -3.14 0.32 -1.97
C PHE A 50 -3.06 -1.16 -2.35
N ALA A 51 -3.40 -1.50 -3.60
CA ALA A 51 -3.39 -2.88 -4.10
C ALA A 51 -1.98 -3.50 -4.02
N ALA A 52 -0.95 -2.74 -4.36
CA ALA A 52 0.44 -3.19 -4.25
C ALA A 52 0.83 -3.46 -2.79
N GLY A 53 0.48 -2.57 -1.86
CA GLY A 53 0.72 -2.77 -0.44
C GLY A 53 -0.01 -4.00 0.11
N ALA A 54 -1.28 -4.18 -0.24
CA ALA A 54 -2.07 -5.34 0.16
C ALA A 54 -1.50 -6.65 -0.39
N ALA A 55 -1.02 -6.65 -1.64
CA ALA A 55 -0.39 -7.82 -2.26
C ALA A 55 0.90 -8.22 -1.53
N ILE A 56 1.75 -7.25 -1.16
CA ILE A 56 2.97 -7.51 -0.39
C ILE A 56 2.65 -8.11 0.98
N LEU A 57 1.69 -7.53 1.70
CA LEU A 57 1.28 -8.07 3.01
C LEU A 57 0.65 -9.46 2.91
N TRP A 58 -0.11 -9.71 1.84
CA TRP A 58 -0.72 -11.01 1.59
C TRP A 58 0.31 -12.09 1.30
N ASP A 59 1.35 -11.76 0.52
CA ASP A 59 2.46 -12.68 0.25
C ASP A 59 3.27 -13.00 1.52
N ASP A 60 3.50 -11.99 2.37
CA ASP A 60 4.16 -12.17 3.67
C ASP A 60 3.34 -13.01 4.65
N PHE A 61 2.01 -12.88 4.62
CA PHE A 61 1.10 -13.66 5.46
C PHE A 61 1.04 -15.13 5.00
N LYS A 62 0.94 -15.38 3.69
CA LYS A 62 0.97 -16.75 3.14
C LYS A 62 2.32 -17.44 3.30
N SER A 63 3.41 -16.68 3.24
CA SER A 63 4.78 -17.19 3.44
C SER A 63 5.17 -17.27 4.92
N SER A 64 4.20 -17.29 5.85
CA SER A 64 4.43 -17.38 7.29
C SER A 64 4.32 -18.77 7.87
#